data_AF-A0A7K1A284-F1
#
_entry.id   AF-A0A7K1A284-F1
#
_cell.length_a   1.000
_cell.length_b   1.000
_cell.length_c   1.000
_cell.angle_alpha   90.00
_cell.angle_beta   90.00
_cell.angle_gamma   90.00
#
_symmetry.space_group_name_H-M   'P 1'
#
loop_
_entity.id
_entity.type
_entity.pdbx_description
1 polymer ?
#
loop_
_entity_poly.entity_id
_entity_poly.type
_entity_poly.pdbx_seq_one_letter_code
_entity_poly.pdbx_strand_id
1 'polypeptide(L)'
;MRRTAILGVVLLGALSGCGSLPEKSPPAGVDALVVPTPSPDPADFVADPDGNDWFPLDGEPGEVDGIAAVAVATGSTTDWYAEDTSGNVWWLGRDGEWQAGVDGALAGLAMPAQPRVGDGWRRALADGVVDEVATVIALDDETGLLSVEVVSAIDPDLDRVEVYADGDGLVEP
;
A
#
# COMPACT_ATOMS: atom_id res chain seq x y z
N MET A 1 8.13 74.09 -11.32
CA MET A 1 7.39 72.93 -11.87
C MET A 1 8.36 71.78 -12.08
N ARG A 2 7.87 70.53 -11.86
CA ARG A 2 8.54 69.21 -11.95
C ARG A 2 9.23 68.77 -10.64
N ARG A 3 8.49 68.22 -9.67
CA ARG A 3 7.91 66.85 -9.53
C ARG A 3 8.96 65.72 -9.52
N THR A 4 9.13 65.21 -8.32
CA THR A 4 9.77 64.00 -7.78
C THR A 4 9.42 62.73 -8.55
N ALA A 5 10.35 61.77 -8.61
CA ALA A 5 10.05 60.33 -8.65
C ALA A 5 11.26 59.53 -8.14
N ILE A 6 11.13 58.96 -6.94
CA ILE A 6 12.00 57.92 -6.38
C ILE A 6 11.37 56.60 -6.83
N LEU A 7 12.09 55.81 -7.64
CA LEU A 7 11.65 54.47 -8.02
C LEU A 7 12.22 53.49 -7.00
N GLY A 8 11.41 53.09 -6.03
CA GLY A 8 11.71 52.01 -5.10
C GLY A 8 11.57 50.66 -5.81
N VAL A 9 12.65 49.90 -5.86
CA VAL A 9 12.63 48.50 -6.29
C VAL A 9 12.42 47.67 -5.02
N VAL A 10 11.21 47.12 -4.86
CA VAL A 10 10.93 46.06 -3.88
C VAL A 10 11.24 44.74 -4.58
N LEU A 11 12.34 44.09 -4.18
CA LEU A 11 12.66 42.73 -4.56
C LEU A 11 11.83 41.78 -3.67
N LEU A 12 10.71 41.26 -4.19
CA LEU A 12 10.07 40.07 -3.61
C LEU A 12 10.84 38.85 -4.11
N GLY A 13 11.66 38.25 -3.24
CA GLY A 13 12.23 36.93 -3.48
C GLY A 13 11.15 35.86 -3.27
N ALA A 14 10.60 35.33 -4.36
CA ALA A 14 9.82 34.10 -4.33
C ALA A 14 10.80 32.93 -4.13
N LEU A 15 10.86 32.39 -2.92
CA LEU A 15 11.48 31.09 -2.66
C LEU A 15 10.53 30.02 -3.22
N SER A 16 10.71 29.66 -4.49
CA SER A 16 10.16 28.43 -5.05
C SER A 16 10.93 27.26 -4.42
N GLY A 17 10.42 26.76 -3.30
CA GLY A 17 10.85 25.48 -2.76
C GLY A 17 10.45 24.37 -3.72
N CYS A 18 11.39 23.87 -4.52
CA CYS A 18 11.26 22.55 -5.11
C CYS A 18 11.37 21.53 -3.97
N GLY A 19 10.24 21.17 -3.37
CA GLY A 19 10.14 19.97 -2.56
C GLY A 19 10.17 18.78 -3.50
N SER A 20 11.36 18.27 -3.81
CA SER A 20 11.49 16.92 -4.34
C SER A 20 11.14 15.97 -3.18
N LEU A 21 9.92 15.43 -3.19
CA LEU A 21 9.64 14.25 -2.37
C LEU A 21 10.70 13.20 -2.76
N PRO A 22 11.35 12.53 -1.79
CA PRO A 22 12.26 11.45 -2.10
C PRO A 22 11.55 10.43 -3.00
N GLU A 23 12.23 9.94 -4.04
CA GLU A 23 11.70 8.87 -4.88
C GLU A 23 11.40 7.66 -3.99
N LYS A 24 10.13 7.23 -3.96
CA LYS A 24 9.70 6.04 -3.23
C LYS A 24 10.43 4.82 -3.79
N SER A 25 11.03 4.03 -2.91
CA SER A 25 11.71 2.79 -3.30
C SER A 25 10.67 1.73 -3.65
N PRO A 26 10.92 0.85 -4.63
CA PRO A 26 10.08 -0.32 -4.81
C PRO A 26 10.23 -1.25 -3.57
N PRO A 27 9.15 -1.94 -3.17
CA PRO A 27 9.19 -2.93 -2.09
C PRO A 27 10.25 -4.01 -2.36
N ALA A 28 11.01 -4.40 -1.33
CA ALA A 28 11.94 -5.54 -1.44
C ALA A 28 11.19 -6.88 -1.52
N GLY A 29 11.78 -7.87 -2.21
CA GLY A 29 11.25 -9.23 -2.27
C GLY A 29 10.20 -9.48 -3.35
N VAL A 30 9.97 -8.50 -4.24
CA VAL A 30 8.98 -8.56 -5.33
C VAL A 30 9.63 -8.83 -6.69
N ASP A 31 10.83 -9.40 -6.72
CA ASP A 31 11.66 -9.52 -7.93
C ASP A 31 11.04 -10.38 -9.06
N ALA A 32 9.94 -11.09 -8.78
CA ALA A 32 9.27 -11.99 -9.71
C ALA A 32 7.88 -11.54 -10.19
N LEU A 33 7.23 -10.57 -9.52
CA LEU A 33 5.83 -10.21 -9.79
C LEU A 33 5.66 -8.72 -10.13
N VAL A 34 4.71 -8.42 -11.02
CA VAL A 34 4.34 -7.04 -11.36
C VAL A 34 3.34 -6.54 -10.33
N VAL A 35 3.62 -5.42 -9.67
CA VAL A 35 2.70 -4.80 -8.70
C VAL A 35 2.13 -3.49 -9.26
N PRO A 36 0.80 -3.34 -9.32
CA PRO A 36 -0.22 -4.39 -9.13
C PRO A 36 -0.28 -5.35 -10.35
N THR A 37 -0.75 -6.58 -10.14
CA THR A 37 -0.86 -7.62 -11.19
C THR A 37 -2.31 -7.73 -11.70
N PRO A 38 -2.54 -7.76 -13.03
CA PRO A 38 -3.87 -8.01 -13.61
C PRO A 38 -4.33 -9.46 -13.48
N SER A 39 -3.41 -10.40 -13.34
CA SER A 39 -3.68 -11.83 -13.40
C SER A 39 -2.71 -12.55 -12.48
N PRO A 40 -2.97 -12.58 -11.17
CA PRO A 40 -2.17 -13.38 -10.25
C PRO A 40 -2.26 -14.86 -10.66
N ASP A 41 -1.12 -15.54 -10.86
CA ASP A 41 -1.08 -16.96 -11.20
C ASP A 41 -1.21 -17.78 -9.91
N PRO A 42 -2.20 -18.69 -9.77
CA PRO A 42 -2.34 -19.51 -8.57
C PRO A 42 -1.09 -20.29 -8.17
N ALA A 43 -0.19 -20.62 -9.10
CA ALA A 43 1.06 -21.30 -8.80
C ALA A 43 2.07 -20.46 -7.99
N ASP A 44 1.89 -19.14 -7.96
CA ASP A 44 2.78 -18.22 -7.23
C ASP A 44 2.40 -18.10 -5.74
N PHE A 45 1.28 -18.68 -5.31
CA PHE A 45 0.73 -18.53 -3.97
C PHE A 45 0.80 -19.82 -3.14
N VAL A 46 0.96 -19.65 -1.84
CA VAL A 46 0.97 -20.75 -0.88
C VAL A 46 -0.43 -21.03 -0.36
N ALA A 47 -0.72 -22.32 -0.08
CA ALA A 47 -2.02 -22.73 0.45
C ALA A 47 -2.15 -22.58 1.97
N ASP A 48 -1.02 -22.50 2.67
CA ASP A 48 -0.93 -22.38 4.12
C ASP A 48 0.04 -21.23 4.41
N PRO A 49 -0.46 -19.97 4.48
CA PRO A 49 0.39 -18.80 4.62
C PRO A 49 0.91 -18.64 6.05
N ASP A 50 2.23 -18.54 6.20
CA ASP A 50 2.91 -18.35 7.49
C ASP A 50 4.19 -17.49 7.39
N GLY A 51 4.45 -16.88 6.23
CA GLY A 51 5.74 -16.25 5.91
C GLY A 51 5.83 -14.75 6.21
N ASN A 52 4.71 -14.04 6.43
CA ASN A 52 4.70 -12.60 6.67
C ASN A 52 4.40 -12.22 8.13
N ASP A 53 5.44 -11.87 8.89
CA ASP A 53 5.32 -11.47 10.29
C ASP A 53 4.55 -10.15 10.49
N TRP A 54 4.53 -9.26 9.49
CA TRP A 54 3.84 -7.97 9.55
C TRP A 54 2.36 -8.05 9.19
N PHE A 55 1.94 -9.11 8.52
CA PHE A 55 0.55 -9.33 8.14
C PHE A 55 0.19 -10.83 8.27
N PRO A 56 0.07 -11.35 9.51
CA PRO A 56 -0.37 -12.72 9.73
C PRO A 56 -1.78 -12.94 9.16
N LEU A 57 -1.97 -14.02 8.41
CA LEU A 57 -3.24 -14.37 7.78
C LEU A 57 -4.05 -15.36 8.63
N ASP A 58 -4.53 -14.89 9.78
CA ASP A 58 -5.31 -15.68 10.76
C ASP A 58 -6.83 -15.72 10.49
N GLY A 59 -7.24 -15.43 9.26
CA GLY A 59 -8.65 -15.39 8.86
C GLY A 59 -9.23 -16.75 8.49
N GLU A 60 -10.43 -16.74 7.91
CA GLU A 60 -11.08 -17.97 7.44
C GLU A 60 -10.52 -18.35 6.05
N PRO A 61 -10.21 -19.63 5.81
CA PRO A 61 -9.73 -20.07 4.50
C PRO A 61 -10.83 -19.94 3.43
N GLY A 62 -10.43 -19.61 2.22
CA GLY A 62 -11.27 -19.60 1.03
C GLY A 62 -10.45 -19.54 -0.26
N GLU A 63 -11.03 -18.99 -1.32
CA GLU A 63 -10.44 -19.01 -2.64
C GLU A 63 -10.87 -17.79 -3.46
N VAL A 64 -9.94 -17.22 -4.23
CA VAL A 64 -10.22 -16.18 -5.24
C VAL A 64 -9.60 -16.62 -6.57
N ASP A 65 -10.44 -16.89 -7.58
CA ASP A 65 -10.01 -17.31 -8.92
C ASP A 65 -8.97 -18.45 -8.94
N GLY A 66 -9.19 -19.50 -8.12
CA GLY A 66 -8.28 -20.64 -8.00
C GLY A 66 -7.07 -20.41 -7.08
N ILE A 67 -6.91 -19.20 -6.53
CA ILE A 67 -5.87 -18.88 -5.55
C ILE A 67 -6.40 -19.20 -4.15
N ALA A 68 -5.70 -20.05 -3.41
CA ALA A 68 -5.97 -20.23 -1.98
C ALA A 68 -5.82 -18.89 -1.26
N ALA A 69 -6.88 -18.45 -0.59
CA ALA A 69 -6.96 -17.14 0.00
C ALA A 69 -7.47 -17.22 1.44
N VAL A 70 -7.28 -16.13 2.18
CA VAL A 70 -7.75 -15.96 3.55
C VAL A 70 -8.68 -14.76 3.59
N ALA A 71 -9.90 -14.99 4.07
CA ALA A 71 -10.89 -13.96 4.35
C ALA A 71 -10.63 -13.33 5.71
N VAL A 72 -10.30 -12.03 5.71
CA VAL A 72 -10.11 -11.24 6.93
C VAL A 72 -11.28 -10.27 7.07
N ALA A 73 -12.05 -10.41 8.14
CA ALA A 73 -13.22 -9.58 8.41
C ALA A 73 -12.86 -8.41 9.34
N THR A 74 -13.15 -7.18 8.91
CA THR A 74 -13.04 -5.97 9.73
C THR A 74 -14.39 -5.27 9.76
N GLY A 75 -15.05 -5.33 10.92
CA GLY A 75 -16.43 -4.84 11.04
C GLY A 75 -17.38 -5.63 10.13
N SER A 76 -18.02 -4.95 9.19
CA SER A 76 -18.92 -5.56 8.18
C SER A 76 -18.24 -5.82 6.83
N THR A 77 -16.94 -5.52 6.71
CA THR A 77 -16.18 -5.67 5.47
C THR A 77 -15.36 -6.94 5.54
N THR A 78 -15.30 -7.68 4.44
CA THR A 78 -14.42 -8.84 4.28
C THR A 78 -13.48 -8.59 3.12
N ASP A 79 -12.19 -8.63 3.41
CA ASP A 79 -11.12 -8.52 2.43
C ASP A 79 -10.48 -9.90 2.22
N TRP A 80 -10.05 -10.17 1.00
CA TRP A 80 -9.44 -11.43 0.60
C TRP A 80 -7.94 -11.24 0.37
N TYR A 81 -7.13 -12.00 1.08
CA TYR A 81 -5.67 -11.92 1.00
C TYR A 81 -5.06 -13.26 0.62
N ALA A 82 -3.88 -13.24 0.00
CA ALA A 82 -3.09 -14.45 -0.24
C ALA A 82 -1.60 -14.14 -0.12
N GLU A 83 -0.82 -15.11 0.35
CA GLU A 83 0.63 -14.99 0.44
C GLU A 83 1.28 -15.65 -0.78
N ASP A 84 2.22 -14.94 -1.40
CA ASP A 84 3.04 -15.51 -2.47
C ASP A 84 4.19 -16.37 -1.92
N THR A 85 4.85 -17.12 -2.79
CA THR A 85 6.00 -17.98 -2.43
C THR A 85 7.23 -17.23 -1.92
N SER A 86 7.22 -15.90 -1.96
CA SER A 86 8.26 -15.02 -1.40
C SER A 86 7.85 -14.39 -0.07
N GLY A 87 6.66 -14.70 0.45
CA GLY A 87 6.13 -14.18 1.72
C GLY A 87 5.47 -12.81 1.58
N ASN A 88 5.22 -12.30 0.37
CA ASN A 88 4.46 -11.07 0.22
C ASN A 88 2.97 -11.37 0.32
N VAL A 89 2.24 -10.54 1.05
CA VAL A 89 0.78 -10.64 1.16
C VAL A 89 0.14 -9.73 0.12
N TRP A 90 -0.72 -10.31 -0.70
CA TRP A 90 -1.48 -9.66 -1.76
C TRP A 90 -2.92 -9.41 -1.33
N TRP A 91 -3.49 -8.28 -1.72
CA TRP A 91 -4.91 -8.00 -1.55
C TRP A 91 -5.64 -8.35 -2.85
N LEU A 92 -6.45 -9.40 -2.81
CA LEU A 92 -7.10 -9.98 -3.98
C LEU A 92 -8.52 -9.46 -4.21
N GLY A 93 -9.13 -8.80 -3.23
CA GLY A 93 -10.47 -8.26 -3.39
C GLY A 93 -11.13 -7.89 -2.07
N ARG A 94 -12.30 -7.29 -2.22
CA ARG A 94 -13.22 -6.96 -1.13
C ARG A 94 -14.61 -7.47 -1.48
N ASP A 95 -15.20 -8.21 -0.55
CA ASP A 95 -16.49 -8.85 -0.76
C ASP A 95 -17.56 -7.84 -1.20
N GLY A 96 -18.23 -8.16 -2.31
CA GLY A 96 -19.26 -7.30 -2.92
C GLY A 96 -18.78 -6.02 -3.60
N GLU A 97 -17.47 -5.70 -3.58
CA GLU A 97 -16.94 -4.45 -4.14
C GLU A 97 -16.04 -4.67 -5.36
N TRP A 98 -15.00 -5.49 -5.25
CA TRP A 98 -14.08 -5.77 -6.35
C TRP A 98 -13.32 -7.08 -6.13
N GLN A 99 -12.83 -7.67 -7.23
CA GLN A 99 -12.02 -8.88 -7.22
C GLN A 99 -10.94 -8.78 -8.30
N ALA A 100 -9.71 -9.18 -7.98
CA ALA A 100 -8.61 -9.26 -8.93
C ALA A 100 -8.99 -10.08 -10.18
N GLY A 101 -8.57 -9.61 -11.35
CA GLY A 101 -8.87 -10.24 -12.64
C GLY A 101 -10.28 -9.96 -13.18
N VAL A 102 -11.20 -9.42 -12.36
CA VAL A 102 -12.57 -9.05 -12.78
C VAL A 102 -12.61 -7.58 -13.19
N ASP A 103 -13.21 -7.28 -14.34
CA ASP A 103 -13.40 -5.92 -14.87
C ASP A 103 -12.12 -5.05 -14.91
N GLY A 104 -10.96 -5.68 -15.05
CA GLY A 104 -9.66 -5.00 -15.10
C GLY A 104 -9.08 -4.62 -13.74
N ALA A 105 -9.67 -5.10 -12.64
CA ALA A 105 -9.13 -4.91 -11.30
C ALA A 105 -7.79 -5.65 -11.14
N LEU A 106 -6.80 -4.95 -10.57
CA LEU A 106 -5.43 -5.40 -10.37
C LEU A 106 -5.18 -5.60 -8.87
N ALA A 107 -4.75 -6.80 -8.49
CA ALA A 107 -4.28 -7.06 -7.13
C ALA A 107 -2.95 -6.35 -6.88
N GLY A 108 -2.82 -5.68 -5.75
CA GLY A 108 -1.55 -5.14 -5.28
C GLY A 108 -1.10 -5.83 -3.99
N LEU A 109 -0.02 -5.33 -3.41
CA LEU A 109 0.46 -5.85 -2.13
C LEU A 109 -0.32 -5.25 -0.97
N ALA A 110 -0.85 -6.08 -0.09
CA ALA A 110 -1.25 -5.65 1.24
C ALA A 110 -0.01 -5.29 2.06
N MET A 111 1.00 -6.18 2.06
CA MET A 111 2.24 -6.03 2.82
C MET A 111 3.39 -6.80 2.15
N PRO A 112 4.56 -6.18 1.86
CA PRO A 112 5.75 -6.90 1.44
C PRO A 112 6.29 -7.85 2.52
N ALA A 113 7.03 -8.88 2.13
CA ALA A 113 7.69 -9.78 3.08
C ALA A 113 8.76 -9.08 3.92
N GLN A 114 9.45 -8.10 3.32
CA GLN A 114 10.60 -7.42 3.92
C GLN A 114 10.50 -5.90 3.73
N PRO A 115 9.55 -5.23 4.41
CA PRO A 115 9.35 -3.79 4.24
C PRO A 115 10.57 -3.00 4.75
N ARG A 116 10.94 -1.93 4.04
CA ARG A 116 11.99 -0.99 4.43
C ARG A 116 11.48 0.43 4.38
N VAL A 117 12.03 1.30 5.22
CA VAL A 117 11.69 2.73 5.19
C VAL A 117 11.88 3.31 3.79
N GLY A 118 10.83 3.96 3.28
CA GLY A 118 10.76 4.54 1.95
C GLY A 118 10.25 3.60 0.86
N ASP A 119 10.05 2.31 1.16
CA ASP A 119 9.38 1.40 0.23
C ASP A 119 7.93 1.87 0.01
N GLY A 120 7.47 1.89 -1.24
CA GLY A 120 6.12 2.26 -1.61
C GLY A 120 5.57 1.37 -2.71
N TRP A 121 4.31 0.97 -2.55
CA TRP A 121 3.61 0.05 -3.45
C TRP A 121 2.14 0.41 -3.56
N ARG A 122 1.51 -0.08 -4.63
CA ARG A 122 0.06 0.00 -4.78
C ARG A 122 -0.58 -1.24 -4.14
N ARG A 123 -1.62 -1.04 -3.33
CA ARG A 123 -2.34 -2.12 -2.63
C ARG A 123 -3.44 -2.77 -3.46
N ALA A 124 -4.09 -1.99 -4.31
CA ALA A 124 -5.05 -2.47 -5.31
C ALA A 124 -5.29 -1.37 -6.37
N LEU A 125 -5.79 -1.77 -7.54
CA LEU A 125 -6.34 -0.85 -8.53
C LEU A 125 -7.62 -1.43 -9.16
N ALA A 126 -8.77 -0.82 -8.91
CA ALA A 126 -10.00 -1.10 -9.65
C ALA A 126 -10.68 0.23 -9.99
N ASP A 127 -11.02 0.42 -11.27
CA ASP A 127 -11.48 1.71 -11.80
C ASP A 127 -12.71 2.22 -11.03
N GLY A 128 -12.57 3.40 -10.42
CA GLY A 128 -13.61 4.03 -9.60
C GLY A 128 -13.97 3.32 -8.29
N VAL A 129 -13.25 2.26 -7.90
CA VAL A 129 -13.52 1.46 -6.69
C VAL A 129 -12.38 1.54 -5.68
N VAL A 130 -11.12 1.31 -6.12
CA VAL A 130 -9.94 1.40 -5.24
C VAL A 130 -8.70 1.82 -6.04
N ASP A 131 -7.90 2.73 -5.49
CA ASP A 131 -6.53 3.03 -5.95
C ASP A 131 -5.74 3.51 -4.73
N GLU A 132 -5.25 2.56 -3.93
CA GLU A 132 -4.53 2.84 -2.69
C GLU A 132 -3.03 2.61 -2.85
N VAL A 133 -2.24 3.55 -2.34
CA VAL A 133 -0.78 3.49 -2.31
C VAL A 133 -0.32 3.50 -0.85
N ALA A 134 0.48 2.50 -0.51
CA ALA A 134 1.15 2.39 0.78
C ALA A 134 2.59 2.89 0.69
N THR A 135 3.12 3.42 1.80
CA THR A 135 4.54 3.80 1.92
C THR A 135 5.02 3.60 3.34
N VAL A 136 6.13 2.88 3.52
CA VAL A 136 6.75 2.72 4.84
C VAL A 136 7.39 4.04 5.25
N ILE A 137 6.90 4.64 6.33
CA ILE A 137 7.39 5.90 6.87
C ILE A 137 8.28 5.72 8.10
N ALA A 138 8.14 4.60 8.82
CA ALA A 138 9.02 4.23 9.93
C ALA A 138 9.11 2.72 10.08
N LEU A 139 10.27 2.24 10.53
CA LEU A 139 10.53 0.88 10.98
C LEU A 139 11.48 0.98 12.18
N ASP A 140 11.08 0.38 13.30
CA ASP A 140 11.81 0.45 14.56
C ASP A 140 12.12 -0.98 15.06
N ASP A 141 13.38 -1.38 14.93
CA ASP A 141 13.87 -2.72 15.30
C ASP A 141 13.85 -2.97 16.82
N GLU A 142 13.85 -1.92 17.65
CA GLU A 142 13.85 -2.07 19.12
C GLU A 142 12.44 -2.37 19.63
N THR A 143 11.43 -1.76 19.02
CA THR A 143 10.03 -1.92 19.39
C THR A 143 9.30 -2.95 18.55
N GLY A 144 9.84 -3.32 17.39
CA GLY A 144 9.18 -4.21 16.43
C GLY A 144 7.98 -3.55 15.76
N LEU A 145 8.02 -2.23 15.55
CA LEU A 145 6.91 -1.46 14.97
C LEU A 145 7.23 -0.99 13.56
N LEU A 146 6.26 -1.16 12.66
CA LEU A 146 6.27 -0.70 11.28
C LEU A 146 5.13 0.29 11.08
N SER A 147 5.42 1.49 10.59
CA SER A 147 4.41 2.49 10.26
C SER A 147 4.31 2.67 8.74
N VAL A 148 3.09 2.55 8.21
CA VAL A 148 2.78 2.62 6.78
C VAL A 148 1.76 3.71 6.54
N GLU A 149 2.13 4.73 5.78
CA GLU A 149 1.19 5.73 5.26
C GLU A 149 0.39 5.13 4.10
N VAL A 150 -0.93 5.28 4.13
CA VAL A 150 -1.85 4.82 3.08
C VAL A 150 -2.67 5.99 2.58
N VAL A 151 -2.59 6.24 1.27
CA VAL A 151 -3.33 7.30 0.58
C VAL A 151 -4.13 6.73 -0.59
N SER A 152 -5.24 7.37 -0.96
CA SER A 152 -6.04 6.98 -2.13
C SER A 152 -6.01 8.04 -3.23
N ALA A 153 -5.86 7.59 -4.48
CA ALA A 153 -5.94 8.49 -5.64
C ALA A 153 -7.39 8.86 -6.00
N ILE A 154 -8.38 8.09 -5.53
CA ILE A 154 -9.80 8.29 -5.84
C ILE A 154 -10.60 8.83 -4.65
N ASP A 155 -10.11 8.63 -3.43
CA ASP A 155 -10.64 9.23 -2.21
C ASP A 155 -9.60 10.18 -1.61
N PRO A 156 -9.69 11.49 -1.89
CA PRO A 156 -8.71 12.46 -1.41
C PRO A 156 -8.78 12.70 0.10
N ASP A 157 -9.82 12.22 0.78
CA ASP A 157 -9.96 12.32 2.23
C ASP A 157 -9.31 11.10 2.93
N LEU A 158 -8.91 10.07 2.18
CA LEU A 158 -8.16 8.93 2.70
C LEU A 158 -6.66 9.26 2.79
N ASP A 159 -6.23 9.61 3.99
CA ASP A 159 -4.83 9.71 4.41
C ASP A 159 -4.73 9.18 5.85
N ARG A 160 -4.10 8.01 6.03
CA ARG A 160 -3.96 7.35 7.33
C ARG A 160 -2.58 6.75 7.49
N VAL A 161 -2.22 6.53 8.75
CA VAL A 161 -1.04 5.76 9.12
C VAL A 161 -1.50 4.49 9.80
N GLU A 162 -1.18 3.37 9.17
CA GLU A 162 -1.37 2.04 9.74
C GLU A 162 -0.08 1.65 10.50
N VAL A 163 -0.21 1.16 11.73
CA VAL A 163 0.91 0.66 12.54
C VAL A 163 0.78 -0.84 12.71
N TYR A 164 1.85 -1.55 12.39
CA TYR A 164 1.98 -2.99 12.51
C TYR A 164 3.03 -3.34 13.56
N ALA A 165 2.79 -4.43 14.29
CA ALA A 165 3.74 -5.03 15.21
C ALA A 165 4.22 -6.39 14.67
N ASP A 166 5.52 -6.63 14.76
CA ASP A 166 6.16 -7.87 14.34
C ASP A 166 5.51 -9.09 15.02
N GLY A 167 4.94 -9.99 14.21
CA GLY A 167 4.23 -11.20 14.64
C GLY A 167 2.78 -10.99 15.09
N ASP A 168 2.34 -9.74 15.30
CA ASP A 168 0.98 -9.41 15.77
C ASP A 168 0.12 -8.76 14.67
N GLY A 169 0.73 -8.29 13.58
CA GLY A 169 0.03 -7.63 12.48
C GLY A 169 -0.43 -6.22 12.82
N LEU A 170 -1.58 -5.80 12.27
CA LEU A 170 -2.11 -4.44 12.41
C LEU A 170 -2.55 -4.15 13.85
N VAL A 171 -1.94 -3.15 14.48
CA VAL A 171 -2.25 -2.72 15.86
C VAL A 171 -2.89 -1.33 15.95
N GLU A 172 -2.70 -0.49 14.93
CA GLU A 172 -3.35 0.82 14.81
C GLU A 172 -3.81 1.05 13.35
N PRO A 173 -5.13 1.04 13.06
CA PRO A 173 -5.69 1.20 11.71
C PRO A 173 -5.97 2.66 11.28
#